data_AF-A0A1J5KV24-F1
#
_entry.id   AF-A0A1J5KV24-F1
#
_cell.length_a   1.000
_cell.length_b   1.000
_cell.length_c   1.000
_cell.angle_alpha   90.00
_cell.angle_beta   90.00
_cell.angle_gamma   90.00
#
_symmetry.space_group_name_H-M   'P 1'
#
loop_
_entity.id
_entity.type
_entity.pdbx_description
1 polymer ?
#
loop_
_entity_poly.entity_id
_entity_poly.type
_entity_poly.pdbx_seq_one_letter_code
_entity_poly.pdbx_strand_id
1 'polypeptide(L)'
;MCNKQQVQQEIIDLEQVKWAYIHFLSSPKAKVNVENYTQIENNKIIVKQTLRQLYQDLQQLKDNKTINNKSKTITYQYTKDEENAIIHFNNNKRFSITE
;
A
#
# COMPACT_ATOMS: atom_id res chain seq x y z
N MET A 1 -9.45 -1.84 16.32
CA MET A 1 -9.20 -1.93 14.86
C MET A 1 -8.62 -0.59 14.42
N CYS A 2 -7.35 -0.54 14.04
CA CYS A 2 -6.71 0.71 13.62
C CYS A 2 -7.35 1.18 12.31
N ASN A 3 -7.97 2.36 12.32
CA ASN A 3 -8.71 2.85 11.16
C ASN A 3 -7.71 3.36 10.12
N LYS A 4 -7.77 2.87 8.88
CA LYS A 4 -6.84 3.25 7.80
C LYS A 4 -6.73 4.79 7.65
N GLN A 5 -7.84 5.50 7.82
CA GLN A 5 -7.88 6.95 7.76
C GLN A 5 -7.10 7.62 8.89
N GLN A 6 -7.10 7.04 10.10
CA GLN A 6 -6.32 7.55 11.23
C GLN A 6 -4.82 7.40 10.96
N VAL A 7 -4.37 6.23 10.50
CA VAL A 7 -2.97 5.99 10.11
C VAL A 7 -2.52 6.94 9.01
N GLN A 8 -3.39 7.19 8.02
CA GLN A 8 -3.09 8.13 6.93
C GLN A 8 -2.95 9.57 7.43
N GLN A 9 -3.83 10.01 8.33
CA GLN A 9 -3.75 11.36 8.90
C GLN A 9 -2.48 11.53 9.74
N GLU A 10 -2.16 10.54 10.57
CA GLU A 10 -0.97 10.55 11.42
C GLU A 10 0.33 10.60 10.59
N ILE A 11 0.38 9.89 9.46
CA ILE A 11 1.49 10.00 8.49
C ILE A 11 1.63 11.42 7.96
N ILE A 12 0.52 12.07 7.58
CA ILE A 12 0.53 13.45 7.05
C ILE A 12 1.09 14.41 8.11
N ASP A 13 0.61 14.30 9.34
CA ASP A 13 1.01 15.18 10.43
C ASP A 13 2.50 14.99 10.77
N LEU A 14 2.98 13.74 10.86
CA LEU A 14 4.39 13.44 11.12
C LEU A 14 5.32 13.83 9.97
N GLU A 15 4.86 13.77 8.72
CA GLU A 15 5.60 14.29 7.57
C GLU A 15 5.81 15.81 7.69
N GLN A 16 4.77 16.56 8.09
CA GLN A 16 4.90 18.00 8.31
C GLN A 16 5.90 18.32 9.43
N VAL A 17 5.85 17.59 10.54
CA VAL A 17 6.81 17.72 11.65
C VAL A 17 8.24 17.43 11.20
N LYS A 18 8.44 16.36 10.42
CA LYS A 18 9.75 16.02 9.83
C LYS A 18 10.29 17.17 8.97
N TRP A 19 9.44 17.76 8.11
CA TRP A 19 9.83 18.89 7.28
C TRP A 19 10.18 20.13 8.10
N ALA A 20 9.42 20.43 9.15
CA ALA A 20 9.74 21.53 10.06
C ALA A 20 11.11 21.35 10.72
N TYR A 21 11.43 20.13 11.18
CA TYR A 21 12.76 19.82 11.71
C TYR A 21 13.85 19.96 10.66
N ILE A 22 13.66 19.46 9.44
CA ILE A 22 14.64 19.62 8.35
C ILE A 22 14.87 21.10 8.03
N HIS A 23 13.81 21.90 7.97
CA HIS A 23 13.90 23.33 7.72
C HIS A 23 14.69 24.05 8.81
N PHE A 24 14.40 23.75 10.09
CA PHE A 24 15.15 24.29 11.21
C PHE A 24 16.63 23.91 11.15
N LEU A 25 16.94 22.62 10.99
CA LEU A 25 18.32 22.10 10.98
C LEU A 25 19.15 22.63 9.80
N SER A 26 18.50 22.98 8.71
CA SER A 26 19.13 23.62 7.54
C SER A 26 19.45 25.11 7.79
N SER A 27 18.85 25.72 8.80
CA SER A 27 19.05 27.14 9.11
C SER A 27 20.40 27.40 9.78
N PRO A 28 21.12 28.49 9.42
CA PRO A 28 22.33 28.90 10.12
C PRO A 28 22.11 29.16 11.62
N LYS A 29 20.91 29.62 11.98
CA LYS A 29 20.52 29.91 13.38
C LYS A 29 20.51 28.68 14.26
N ALA A 30 20.25 27.50 13.69
CA ALA A 30 20.22 26.25 14.44
C ALA A 30 21.62 25.85 14.93
N LYS A 31 22.67 26.17 14.16
CA LYS A 31 24.07 25.86 14.52
C LYS A 31 24.59 26.65 15.73
N VAL A 32 23.95 27.78 16.05
CA VAL A 32 24.31 28.62 17.19
C VAL A 32 23.89 27.97 18.50
N ASN A 33 22.81 27.19 18.48
CA ASN A 33 22.20 26.63 19.68
C ASN A 33 22.33 25.10 19.66
N VAL A 34 23.53 24.62 20.04
CA VAL A 34 23.96 23.23 19.87
C VAL A 34 23.03 22.24 20.58
N GLU A 35 22.58 22.55 21.79
CA GLU A 35 21.66 21.69 22.55
C GLU A 35 20.33 21.48 21.81
N ASN A 36 19.70 22.58 21.37
CA ASN A 36 18.47 22.53 20.57
C ASN A 36 18.67 21.80 19.24
N TYR A 37 19.80 22.03 18.56
CA TYR A 37 20.12 21.33 17.32
C TYR A 37 20.17 19.81 17.54
N THR A 38 20.89 19.38 18.57
CA THR A 38 21.09 17.95 18.88
C THR A 38 19.77 17.29 19.28
N GLN A 39 18.94 17.98 20.07
CA GLN A 39 17.62 17.49 20.46
C GLN A 39 16.70 17.34 19.24
N ILE A 40 16.67 18.32 18.35
CA ILE A 40 15.84 18.27 17.13
C ILE A 40 16.35 17.19 16.16
N GLU A 41 17.66 16.99 16.06
CA GLU A 41 18.25 15.90 15.28
C GLU A 41 17.80 14.53 15.80
N ASN A 42 17.84 14.32 17.12
CA ASN A 42 17.36 13.09 17.76
C ASN A 42 15.85 12.89 17.55
N ASN A 43 15.05 13.94 17.73
CA ASN A 43 13.60 13.87 17.50
C ASN A 43 13.27 13.56 16.04
N LYS A 44 14.03 14.10 15.09
CA LYS A 44 13.90 13.78 13.66
C LYS A 44 14.15 12.29 13.39
N ILE A 45 15.11 11.67 14.08
CA ILE A 45 15.38 10.22 13.96
C ILE A 45 14.17 9.42 14.46
N ILE A 46 13.61 9.79 15.61
CA ILE A 46 12.42 9.14 16.18
C ILE A 46 11.24 9.27 15.20
N VAL A 47 10.93 10.47 14.71
CA VAL A 47 9.85 10.69 13.74
C VAL A 47 10.04 9.86 12.47
N LYS A 48 11.27 9.72 11.97
CA LYS A 48 11.57 8.86 10.81
C LYS A 48 11.31 7.37 11.11
N GLN A 49 11.63 6.90 12.31
CA GLN A 49 11.36 5.53 12.71
C GLN A 49 9.85 5.27 12.83
N THR A 50 9.11 6.18 13.48
CA THR A 50 7.65 6.11 13.60
C THR A 50 6.97 6.14 12.23
N LEU A 51 7.37 7.02 11.32
CA LEU A 51 6.86 7.06 9.95
C LEU A 51 7.06 5.72 9.23
N ARG A 52 8.25 5.11 9.35
CA ARG A 52 8.52 3.79 8.76
C ARG A 52 7.56 2.72 9.29
N GLN A 53 7.29 2.70 10.59
CA GLN A 53 6.33 1.78 11.19
C GLN A 53 4.92 2.02 10.65
N LEU A 54 4.45 3.26 10.62
CA LEU A 54 3.11 3.59 10.10
C LEU A 54 2.94 3.22 8.62
N TYR A 55 3.98 3.40 7.79
CA TYR A 55 3.94 2.94 6.40
C TYR A 55 3.88 1.41 6.28
N GLN A 56 4.58 0.67 7.16
CA GLN A 56 4.49 -0.79 7.21
C GLN A 56 3.09 -1.24 7.64
N ASP A 57 2.51 -0.62 8.67
CA ASP A 57 1.14 -0.91 9.13
C ASP A 57 0.12 -0.64 8.02
N LEU A 58 0.28 0.48 7.30
CA LEU A 58 -0.58 0.83 6.17
C LEU A 58 -0.47 -0.19 5.03
N GLN A 59 0.72 -0.73 4.79
CA GLN A 59 0.94 -1.78 3.79
C GLN A 59 0.26 -3.09 4.22
N GLN A 60 0.43 -3.52 5.47
CA GLN A 60 -0.26 -4.71 6.00
C GLN A 60 -1.79 -4.58 5.94
N LEU A 61 -2.34 -3.39 6.22
CA LEU A 61 -3.78 -3.12 6.08
C LEU A 61 -4.27 -3.23 4.63
N LYS A 62 -3.41 -2.95 3.64
CA LYS A 62 -3.74 -3.17 2.22
C LYS A 62 -3.69 -4.65 1.87
N ASP A 63 -2.64 -5.36 2.27
CA ASP A 63 -2.41 -6.75 1.91
C ASP A 63 -3.51 -7.68 2.49
N ASN A 64 -3.98 -7.40 3.69
CA ASN A 64 -5.13 -8.09 4.30
C ASN A 64 -6.45 -7.93 3.52
N LYS A 65 -6.61 -6.84 2.74
CA LYS A 65 -7.79 -6.69 1.87
C LYS A 65 -7.64 -7.50 0.59
N THR A 66 -6.42 -7.65 0.07
CA THR A 66 -6.16 -8.36 -1.19
C THR A 66 -6.35 -9.87 -1.07
N ILE A 67 -6.01 -10.46 0.08
CA ILE A 67 -6.16 -11.92 0.33
C ILE A 67 -7.64 -12.37 0.33
N ASN A 68 -8.58 -11.47 0.58
CA ASN A 68 -10.02 -11.77 0.54
C ASN A 68 -10.62 -11.81 -0.87
N ASN A 69 -9.86 -11.50 -1.92
CA ASN A 69 -10.26 -11.74 -3.30
C ASN A 69 -10.02 -13.22 -3.65
N LYS A 70 -10.69 -14.13 -2.94
CA LYS A 70 -10.91 -15.47 -3.50
C LYS A 70 -11.69 -15.27 -4.79
N SER A 71 -11.08 -15.61 -5.92
CA SER A 71 -11.78 -15.82 -7.20
C SER A 71 -13.11 -16.51 -6.89
N LYS A 72 -14.22 -15.80 -7.07
CA LYS A 72 -15.53 -16.43 -7.02
C LYS A 72 -15.60 -17.29 -8.27
N THR A 73 -15.27 -18.58 -8.15
CA THR A 73 -15.56 -19.55 -9.18
C THR A 73 -17.08 -19.60 -9.28
N ILE A 74 -17.63 -18.89 -10.26
CA ILE A 74 -19.05 -19.01 -10.59
C ILE A 74 -19.17 -20.34 -11.33
N THR A 75 -19.76 -21.34 -10.68
CA THR A 75 -20.16 -22.57 -11.34
C THR A 75 -21.36 -22.27 -12.22
N TYR A 76 -21.11 -21.97 -13.48
CA TYR A 76 -22.14 -21.84 -14.50
C TYR A 76 -22.62 -23.23 -14.94
N GLN A 77 -23.94 -23.44 -14.95
CA GLN A 77 -24.53 -24.66 -15.48
C GLN A 77 -24.93 -24.40 -16.94
N TYR A 78 -24.28 -25.10 -17.86
CA TYR A 78 -24.57 -24.97 -19.29
C TYR A 78 -25.94 -25.56 -19.62
N THR A 79 -26.64 -24.91 -20.54
CA THR A 79 -27.80 -25.49 -21.21
C THR A 79 -27.35 -26.51 -22.26
N LYS A 80 -28.21 -27.47 -22.63
CA LYS A 80 -27.87 -28.50 -23.63
C LYS A 80 -27.41 -27.93 -24.97
N ASP A 81 -27.98 -26.80 -25.38
CA ASP A 81 -27.61 -26.14 -26.64
C ASP A 81 -26.21 -25.52 -26.57
N GLU A 82 -25.85 -24.95 -25.41
CA GLU A 82 -24.50 -24.43 -25.15
C GLU A 82 -23.47 -25.56 -25.07
N GLU A 83 -23.80 -26.69 -24.44
CA GLU A 83 -22.93 -27.88 -24.41
C GLU A 83 -22.64 -28.39 -25.83
N ASN A 84 -23.68 -28.51 -26.66
CA ASN A 84 -23.54 -28.92 -28.05
C ASN A 84 -22.68 -27.93 -28.84
N ALA A 85 -22.91 -26.62 -28.66
CA ALA A 85 -22.12 -25.58 -29.32
C ALA A 85 -20.64 -25.64 -28.92
N ILE A 86 -20.33 -25.86 -27.64
CA ILE A 86 -18.96 -26.03 -27.14
C ILE A 86 -18.30 -27.26 -27.75
N ILE A 87 -19.00 -28.39 -27.82
CA ILE A 87 -18.49 -29.63 -28.44
C ILE A 87 -18.18 -29.40 -29.92
N HIS A 88 -19.08 -28.75 -30.66
CA HIS A 88 -18.86 -28.42 -32.07
C HIS A 88 -17.68 -27.45 -32.27
N PHE A 89 -17.52 -26.48 -31.37
CA PHE A 89 -16.40 -25.54 -31.40
C PHE A 89 -15.06 -26.24 -31.15
N ASN A 90 -14.98 -27.09 -30.12
CA ASN A 90 -13.77 -27.81 -29.75
C ASN A 90 -13.35 -28.86 -30.80
N ASN A 91 -14.32 -29.46 -31.49
CA ASN A 91 -14.06 -30.40 -32.58
C ASN A 91 -13.62 -29.70 -33.88
N ASN A 92 -13.74 -28.37 -33.95
CA ASN A 92 -13.37 -27.59 -35.12
C ASN A 92 -11.87 -27.29 -35.12
N LYS A 93 -11.12 -28.04 -35.93
CA LYS A 93 -9.66 -27.90 -36.10
C LYS A 93 -9.19 -26.54 -36.65
N ARG A 94 -10.10 -25.66 -37.11
CA ARG A 94 -9.76 -24.31 -37.58
C ARG A 94 -9.33 -23.38 -36.46
N PHE A 95 -9.68 -23.67 -35.22
CA PHE A 95 -9.34 -22.88 -34.03
C PHE A 95 -8.35 -23.61 -33.11
N SER A 96 -7.38 -24.33 -33.67
CA SER A 96 -6.28 -24.86 -32.86
C SER A 96 -5.45 -23.69 -32.36
N ILE A 97 -5.43 -23.49 -31.04
CA ILE A 97 -4.49 -22.57 -30.39
C ILE A 97 -3.11 -23.22 -30.53
N THR A 98 -2.38 -22.85 -31.57
CA THR A 98 -0.94 -23.14 -31.68
C THR A 98 -0.21 -22.04 -30.93
N GLU A 99 0.68 -22.43 -30.01
CA GLU A 99 1.62 -21.54 -29.30
C GLU A 99 2.53 -20.75 -30.25
#